data_AF-A0A7J6DQ67-F1
#
_entry.id   AF-A0A7J6DQ67-F1
#
_cell.length_a   1.000
_cell.length_b   1.000
_cell.length_c   1.000
_cell.angle_alpha   90.00
_cell.angle_beta   90.00
_cell.angle_gamma   90.00
#
_symmetry.space_group_name_H-M   'P 1'
#
loop_
_entity.id
_entity.type
_entity.pdbx_description
1 polymer ?
#
loop_
_entity_poly.entity_id
_entity_poly.type
_entity_poly.pdbx_seq_one_letter_code
_entity_poly.pdbx_strand_id
1 'polypeptide(L)'
;MAQRTTLFVNLFVLLTIQLFISGVVSTSFTILNNCDYTVWPGILSNAGVSPLPTTGFVLQKGESKTLTAPTSWGGRFWGRTHCTQDSTTGKFSCVTGDCGSGKVECAGSGATPPATLAEITLDGHGGLDFYDVSLVDGYNIPMMFTPQGGTGQNCTNTGCRADLNDACPSELKVTGVDGGAGVACRSACEAFREPQYCCSGAYGTPDTCKPSSYSEIFKNACPRAYSYAYDDKSSTFTCASVNSYTITFCPSPTTSQKASQPQEGQNTENANPSPHSAGAGSGTGTMIYEGALDEEINGSPSTRPHVLGFQGLAGLISVTLAIWQLWKPFF
;
A
#
# COMPACT_ATOMS: atom_id res chain seq x y z
N MET A 1 -17.06 -25.47 52.15
CA MET A 1 -17.71 -25.76 50.86
C MET A 1 -17.85 -24.50 50.02
N ALA A 2 -18.46 -23.43 50.54
CA ALA A 2 -18.65 -22.15 49.85
C ALA A 2 -17.38 -21.55 49.21
N GLN A 3 -16.24 -21.51 49.93
CA GLN A 3 -14.99 -20.94 49.41
C GLN A 3 -14.42 -21.70 48.19
N ARG A 4 -14.61 -23.03 48.13
CA ARG A 4 -14.22 -23.82 46.95
C ARG A 4 -15.12 -23.49 45.76
N THR A 5 -16.43 -23.35 46.00
CA THR A 5 -17.41 -22.98 44.96
C THR A 5 -17.12 -21.60 44.38
N THR A 6 -16.79 -20.60 45.20
CA THR A 6 -16.42 -19.25 44.75
C THR A 6 -15.15 -19.25 43.90
N LEU A 7 -14.15 -20.07 44.27
CA LEU A 7 -12.92 -20.21 43.49
C LEU A 7 -13.19 -20.82 42.10
N PHE A 8 -14.02 -21.86 42.03
CA PHE A 8 -14.40 -22.49 40.76
C PHE A 8 -15.20 -21.55 39.85
N VAL A 9 -16.11 -20.74 40.40
CA VAL A 9 -16.87 -19.75 39.62
C VAL A 9 -15.96 -18.66 39.07
N ASN A 10 -15.04 -18.12 39.87
CA ASN A 10 -14.07 -17.11 39.40
C ASN A 10 -13.13 -17.67 38.33
N LEU A 11 -12.66 -18.92 38.48
CA LEU A 11 -11.83 -19.58 37.48
C LEU A 11 -12.59 -19.82 36.17
N PHE A 12 -13.85 -20.22 36.25
CA PHE A 12 -14.70 -20.42 35.06
C PHE A 12 -14.98 -19.10 34.34
N VAL A 13 -15.25 -18.01 35.07
CA VAL A 13 -15.44 -16.67 34.50
C VAL A 13 -14.14 -16.16 33.85
N LEU A 14 -12.98 -16.37 34.47
CA LEU A 14 -11.69 -16.03 33.87
C LEU A 14 -11.43 -16.85 32.59
N LEU A 15 -11.73 -18.16 32.60
CA LEU A 15 -11.56 -19.03 31.44
C LEU A 15 -12.48 -18.64 30.28
N THR A 16 -13.73 -18.25 30.57
CA THR A 16 -14.67 -17.79 29.53
C THR A 16 -14.26 -16.44 28.96
N ILE A 17 -13.76 -15.50 29.78
CA ILE A 17 -13.23 -14.21 29.29
C ILE A 17 -12.04 -14.43 28.34
N GLN A 18 -11.17 -15.40 28.59
CA GLN A 18 -10.07 -15.77 27.69
C GLN A 18 -10.56 -16.35 26.35
N LEU A 19 -11.71 -17.03 26.33
CA LEU A 19 -12.33 -17.56 25.11
C LEU A 19 -12.97 -16.48 24.23
N PHE A 20 -13.21 -15.27 24.76
CA PHE A 20 -13.75 -14.12 24.02
C PHE A 20 -12.67 -13.13 23.56
N ILE A 21 -11.38 -13.40 23.81
CA ILE A 21 -10.30 -12.61 23.21
C ILE A 21 -10.22 -13.01 21.73
N SER A 22 -11.00 -12.33 20.91
CA SER A 22 -10.80 -12.36 19.46
C SER A 22 -9.40 -11.80 19.22
N GLY A 23 -8.49 -12.64 18.71
CA GLY A 23 -7.16 -12.18 18.33
C GLY A 23 -7.29 -11.02 17.36
N VAL A 24 -6.60 -9.91 17.63
CA VAL A 24 -6.50 -8.82 16.65
C VAL A 24 -5.67 -9.36 15.49
N VAL A 25 -6.33 -9.69 14.38
CA VAL A 25 -5.63 -9.99 13.13
C VAL A 25 -4.99 -8.68 12.68
N SER A 26 -3.69 -8.71 12.41
CA SER A 26 -2.96 -7.52 11.98
C SER A 26 -2.00 -7.93 10.89
N THR A 27 -1.84 -7.06 9.90
CA THR A 27 -0.95 -7.32 8.76
C THR A 27 0.31 -6.51 8.96
N SER A 28 1.46 -7.17 8.83
CA SER A 28 2.76 -6.52 8.92
C SER A 28 3.28 -6.11 7.55
N PHE A 29 3.87 -4.92 7.48
CA PHE A 29 4.59 -4.38 6.33
C PHE A 29 6.06 -4.22 6.70
N THR A 30 6.95 -4.93 6.02
CA THR A 30 8.39 -4.73 6.13
C THR A 30 8.86 -3.83 5.01
N ILE A 31 9.35 -2.64 5.36
CA ILE A 31 9.92 -1.67 4.44
C ILE A 31 11.43 -1.82 4.46
N LEU A 32 12.04 -2.14 3.31
CA LEU A 32 13.46 -2.43 3.12
C LEU A 32 14.11 -1.42 2.18
N ASN A 33 15.26 -0.88 2.57
CA ASN A 33 16.09 -0.05 1.69
C ASN A 33 17.27 -0.85 1.14
N ASN A 34 17.20 -1.28 -0.12
CA ASN A 34 18.33 -1.89 -0.84
C ASN A 34 19.09 -0.89 -1.71
N CYS A 35 18.74 0.39 -1.68
CA CYS A 35 19.48 1.42 -2.38
C CYS A 35 20.86 1.61 -1.73
N ASP A 36 21.80 2.15 -2.49
CA ASP A 36 23.13 2.51 -1.98
C ASP A 36 23.16 3.86 -1.25
N TYR A 37 22.00 4.51 -1.10
CA TYR A 37 21.77 5.76 -0.39
C TYR A 37 20.63 5.65 0.64
N THR A 38 20.54 6.63 1.54
CA THR A 38 19.46 6.75 2.51
C THR A 38 18.13 7.08 1.83
N VAL A 39 17.06 6.41 2.25
CA VAL A 39 15.68 6.70 1.83
C VAL A 39 14.90 7.15 3.07
N TRP A 40 13.96 8.06 2.89
CA TRP A 40 13.05 8.48 3.95
C TRP A 40 11.63 8.05 3.60
N PRO A 41 11.18 6.86 4.02
CA PRO A 41 9.83 6.42 3.70
C PRO A 41 8.79 7.39 4.25
N GLY A 42 7.73 7.61 3.46
CA GLY A 42 6.51 8.31 3.86
C GLY A 42 5.32 7.36 3.81
N ILE A 43 4.34 7.60 4.68
CA ILE A 43 3.15 6.76 4.82
C ILE A 43 1.93 7.66 4.98
N LEU A 44 0.89 7.34 4.21
CA LEU A 44 -0.40 7.98 4.31
C LEU A 44 -1.49 6.91 4.41
N SER A 45 -2.29 6.96 5.46
CA SER A 45 -3.55 6.22 5.52
C SER A 45 -4.61 6.90 4.65
N ASN A 46 -5.50 6.11 4.04
CA ASN A 46 -6.62 6.65 3.25
C ASN A 46 -7.55 7.51 4.11
N ALA A 47 -8.36 8.35 3.47
CA ALA A 47 -9.32 9.21 4.15
C ALA A 47 -10.23 8.38 5.08
N GLY A 48 -10.35 8.82 6.33
CA GLY A 48 -11.16 8.13 7.35
C GLY A 48 -10.52 6.88 7.96
N VAL A 49 -9.33 6.47 7.52
CA VAL A 49 -8.55 5.36 8.10
C VAL A 49 -7.54 5.92 9.10
N SER A 50 -7.44 5.30 10.28
CA SER A 50 -6.48 5.70 11.32
C SER A 50 -5.04 5.66 10.80
N PRO A 51 -4.19 6.64 11.17
CA PRO A 51 -2.77 6.62 10.82
C PRO A 51 -2.05 5.43 11.48
N LEU A 52 -1.02 4.91 10.80
CA LEU A 52 -0.07 3.99 11.42
C LEU A 52 0.75 4.71 12.51
N PRO A 53 1.49 3.98 13.38
CA PRO A 53 2.26 4.59 14.47
C PRO A 53 3.33 5.61 14.04
N THR A 54 3.68 5.64 12.75
CA THR A 54 4.56 6.62 12.12
C THR A 54 4.04 6.89 10.71
N THR A 55 4.20 8.14 10.26
CA THR A 55 3.89 8.63 8.92
C THR A 55 5.16 8.94 8.11
N GLY A 56 6.34 8.84 8.71
CA GLY A 56 7.61 8.90 8.01
C GLY A 56 8.82 8.68 8.90
N PHE A 57 9.86 8.07 8.35
CA PHE A 57 11.08 7.71 9.09
C PHE A 57 12.30 7.70 8.17
N VAL A 58 13.49 7.53 8.75
CA VAL A 58 14.76 7.37 8.02
C VAL A 58 15.06 5.89 7.87
N LEU A 59 15.58 5.48 6.71
CA LEU A 59 16.02 4.12 6.44
C LEU A 59 17.38 4.16 5.71
N GLN A 60 18.45 3.81 6.41
CA GLN A 60 19.79 3.74 5.83
C GLN A 60 19.92 2.56 4.86
N LYS A 61 21.00 2.54 4.07
CA LYS A 61 21.33 1.41 3.20
C LYS A 61 21.31 0.09 3.97
N GLY A 62 20.54 -0.87 3.47
CA GLY A 62 20.40 -2.20 4.03
C GLY A 62 19.51 -2.29 5.27
N GLU A 63 18.97 -1.17 5.76
CA GLU A 63 18.05 -1.19 6.90
C GLU A 63 16.63 -1.60 6.46
N SER A 64 15.91 -2.18 7.41
CA SER A 64 14.48 -2.45 7.27
C SER A 64 13.72 -2.01 8.52
N LYS A 65 12.46 -1.62 8.34
CA LYS A 65 11.54 -1.35 9.44
C LYS A 65 10.23 -2.09 9.20
N THR A 66 9.74 -2.79 10.21
CA THR A 66 8.43 -3.44 10.16
C THR A 66 7.39 -2.59 10.88
N LEU A 67 6.25 -2.39 10.22
CA LEU A 67 5.07 -1.74 10.76
C LEU A 67 3.92 -2.73 10.79
N THR A 68 3.00 -2.55 11.73
CA THR A 68 1.80 -3.36 11.84
C THR A 68 0.60 -2.47 11.59
N ALA A 69 -0.25 -2.88 10.66
CA ALA A 69 -1.50 -2.20 10.34
C ALA A 69 -2.69 -2.94 10.96
N PRO A 70 -3.76 -2.19 11.34
CA PRO A 70 -5.01 -2.81 11.75
C PRO A 70 -5.66 -3.59 10.59
N THR A 71 -6.65 -4.42 10.92
CA THR A 71 -7.51 -5.04 9.90
C THR A 71 -8.13 -3.98 8.99
N SER A 72 -8.32 -4.32 7.73
CA SER A 72 -8.98 -3.47 6.74
C SER A 72 -8.30 -2.10 6.55
N TRP A 73 -7.02 -1.98 6.89
CA TRP A 73 -6.25 -0.77 6.65
C TRP A 73 -6.04 -0.55 5.15
N GLY A 74 -6.25 0.68 4.71
CA GLY A 74 -5.91 1.13 3.36
C GLY A 74 -5.01 2.37 3.43
N GLY A 75 -4.05 2.44 2.53
CA GLY A 75 -3.08 3.53 2.48
C GLY A 75 -2.01 3.33 1.42
N ARG A 76 -1.02 4.21 1.47
CA ARG A 76 0.10 4.23 0.54
C ARG A 76 1.43 4.49 1.22
N PHE A 77 2.48 3.97 0.60
CA PHE A 77 3.88 4.11 0.99
C PHE A 77 4.68 4.68 -0.18
N TRP A 78 5.67 5.51 0.11
CA TRP A 78 6.61 6.01 -0.90
C TRP A 78 7.98 6.25 -0.28
N GLY A 79 8.99 6.41 -1.14
CA GLY A 79 10.36 6.74 -0.72
C GLY A 79 10.70 8.17 -1.07
N ARG A 80 11.10 8.97 -0.08
CA ARG A 80 11.71 10.29 -0.33
C ARG A 80 13.22 10.14 -0.51
N THR A 81 13.79 10.95 -1.40
CA THR A 81 15.23 10.96 -1.71
C THR A 81 15.79 12.37 -1.74
N HIS A 82 17.11 12.47 -1.62
CA HIS A 82 17.84 13.75 -1.56
C HIS A 82 17.28 14.70 -0.49
N CYS A 83 17.06 14.17 0.71
CA CYS A 83 16.52 14.93 1.82
C CYS A 83 17.60 15.63 2.62
N THR A 84 17.31 16.85 3.06
CA THR A 84 18.17 17.66 3.90
C THR A 84 17.38 18.28 5.05
N GLN A 85 18.05 18.50 6.18
CA GLN A 85 17.52 19.33 7.25
C GLN A 85 18.30 20.64 7.28
N ASP A 86 17.60 21.75 7.04
CA ASP A 86 18.18 23.08 7.09
C ASP A 86 18.69 23.36 8.51
N SER A 87 19.98 23.67 8.66
CA SER A 87 20.63 23.81 9.97
C SER A 87 20.17 25.05 10.75
N THR A 88 19.59 26.04 10.08
CA THR A 88 19.20 27.32 10.68
C THR A 88 17.75 27.32 11.14
N THR A 89 16.86 26.75 10.33
CA THR A 89 15.42 26.69 10.54
C THR A 89 14.96 25.35 11.10
N GLY A 90 15.78 24.30 10.99
CA GLY A 90 15.43 22.93 11.35
C GLY A 90 14.45 22.27 10.36
N LYS A 91 14.10 22.94 9.26
CA LYS A 91 13.14 22.45 8.26
C LYS A 91 13.72 21.26 7.50
N PHE A 92 12.98 20.15 7.50
CA PHE A 92 13.28 18.98 6.69
C PHE A 92 12.56 19.09 5.34
N SER A 93 13.29 18.83 4.25
CA SER A 93 12.73 18.82 2.89
C SER A 93 13.50 17.85 1.99
N CYS A 94 12.81 17.30 0.99
CA CYS A 94 13.36 16.38 0.00
C CYS A 94 13.19 16.91 -1.43
N VAL A 95 14.08 16.50 -2.34
CA VAL A 95 13.92 16.86 -3.77
C VAL A 95 12.79 16.05 -4.42
N THR A 96 12.62 14.79 -4.03
CA THR A 96 11.59 13.90 -4.61
C THR A 96 10.67 13.35 -3.53
N GLY A 97 9.37 13.28 -3.79
CA GLY A 97 8.37 12.68 -2.89
C GLY A 97 8.17 13.44 -1.57
N ASP A 98 8.66 14.68 -1.46
CA ASP A 98 8.53 15.48 -0.23
C ASP A 98 7.06 15.61 0.16
N CYS A 99 6.75 15.53 1.45
CA CYS A 99 5.38 15.59 1.93
C CYS A 99 5.00 16.94 2.55
N GLY A 100 5.84 17.97 2.37
CA GLY A 100 5.51 19.36 2.75
C GLY A 100 5.41 19.64 4.25
N SER A 101 5.51 18.62 5.11
CA SER A 101 5.34 18.77 6.56
C SER A 101 6.47 19.55 7.25
N GLY A 102 7.59 19.76 6.56
CA GLY A 102 8.82 20.32 7.13
C GLY A 102 9.52 19.40 8.12
N LYS A 103 9.09 18.13 8.24
CA LYS A 103 9.58 17.12 9.20
C LYS A 103 9.78 15.76 8.53
N VAL A 104 10.51 14.87 9.20
CA VAL A 104 10.61 13.47 8.75
C VAL A 104 9.24 12.79 8.76
N GLU A 105 8.41 13.05 9.76
CA GLU A 105 7.01 12.61 9.80
C GLU A 105 6.17 13.41 8.79
N CYS A 106 5.34 12.73 7.99
CA CYS A 106 4.49 13.39 6.98
C CYS A 106 3.16 13.92 7.51
N ALA A 107 2.77 13.54 8.74
CA ALA A 107 1.64 14.12 9.47
C ALA A 107 0.33 14.17 8.67
N GLY A 108 0.03 13.11 7.90
CA GLY A 108 -1.18 13.01 7.08
C GLY A 108 -1.10 13.73 5.73
N SER A 109 0.06 14.25 5.36
CA SER A 109 0.30 14.81 4.01
C SER A 109 0.82 13.72 3.07
N GLY A 110 0.34 13.74 1.82
CA GLY A 110 0.81 12.85 0.76
C GLY A 110 2.17 13.27 0.18
N ALA A 111 2.73 12.43 -0.69
CA ALA A 111 3.90 12.78 -1.47
C ALA A 111 3.58 13.89 -2.46
N THR A 112 4.47 14.87 -2.61
CA THR A 112 4.49 15.78 -3.75
C THR A 112 5.06 15.00 -4.94
N PRO A 113 4.30 14.83 -6.04
CA PRO A 113 4.79 14.17 -7.24
C PRO A 113 6.02 14.88 -7.85
N PRO A 114 6.94 14.17 -8.53
CA PRO A 114 6.84 12.74 -8.84
C PRO A 114 7.23 11.80 -7.68
N ALA A 115 6.47 10.72 -7.51
CA ALA A 115 6.75 9.68 -6.53
C ALA A 115 6.22 8.31 -6.97
N THR A 116 7.08 7.29 -6.90
CA THR A 116 6.65 5.90 -7.01
C THR A 116 5.87 5.52 -5.74
N LEU A 117 4.63 5.01 -5.89
CA LEU A 117 3.76 4.65 -4.78
C LEU A 117 3.59 3.13 -4.67
N ALA A 118 3.56 2.59 -3.46
CA ALA A 118 2.96 1.29 -3.17
C ALA A 118 1.63 1.52 -2.46
N GLU A 119 0.55 1.02 -3.03
CA GLU A 119 -0.83 1.27 -2.58
C GLU A 119 -1.46 -0.05 -2.16
N ILE A 120 -2.24 -0.03 -1.06
CA ILE A 120 -2.93 -1.22 -0.56
C ILE A 120 -4.27 -0.89 0.07
N THR A 121 -5.20 -1.81 -0.06
CA THR A 121 -6.42 -1.93 0.74
C THR A 121 -6.54 -3.36 1.23
N LEU A 122 -6.38 -3.56 2.53
CA LEU A 122 -6.58 -4.84 3.18
C LEU A 122 -8.07 -5.14 3.29
N ASP A 123 -8.44 -6.43 3.21
CA ASP A 123 -9.82 -6.90 3.44
C ASP A 123 -10.87 -6.12 2.63
N GLY A 124 -10.55 -5.88 1.36
CA GLY A 124 -11.40 -5.19 0.40
C GLY A 124 -12.54 -6.06 -0.14
N HIS A 125 -12.91 -5.85 -1.40
CA HIS A 125 -14.00 -6.59 -2.01
C HIS A 125 -13.76 -8.12 -1.96
N GLY A 126 -14.74 -8.86 -1.42
CA GLY A 126 -14.65 -10.32 -1.28
C GLY A 126 -13.69 -10.81 -0.20
N GLY A 127 -13.24 -9.94 0.72
CA GLY A 127 -12.25 -10.27 1.74
C GLY A 127 -10.83 -10.44 1.18
N LEU A 128 -10.60 -9.89 -0.02
CA LEU A 128 -9.29 -9.89 -0.68
C LEU A 128 -8.55 -8.60 -0.36
N ASP A 129 -7.24 -8.71 -0.19
CA ASP A 129 -6.37 -7.55 -0.22
C ASP A 129 -6.17 -7.12 -1.69
N PHE A 130 -6.20 -5.81 -1.94
CA PHE A 130 -5.90 -5.18 -3.23
C PHE A 130 -4.63 -4.37 -3.07
N TYR A 131 -3.62 -4.60 -3.91
CA TYR A 131 -2.36 -3.89 -3.82
C TYR A 131 -1.70 -3.71 -5.18
N ASP A 132 -0.87 -2.68 -5.27
CA ASP A 132 -0.15 -2.33 -6.49
C ASP A 132 1.05 -1.43 -6.21
N VAL A 133 1.93 -1.32 -7.21
CA VAL A 133 2.83 -0.19 -7.34
C VAL A 133 2.33 0.69 -8.47
N SER A 134 2.31 2.00 -8.22
CA SER A 134 1.73 2.99 -9.11
C SER A 134 2.75 4.05 -9.52
N LEU A 135 2.79 4.32 -10.82
CA LEU A 135 3.58 5.37 -11.47
C LEU A 135 2.66 6.47 -12.03
N VAL A 136 1.39 6.50 -11.61
CA VAL A 136 0.42 7.53 -12.03
C VAL A 136 0.88 8.91 -11.56
N ASP A 137 1.46 8.99 -10.37
CA ASP A 137 2.14 10.17 -9.82
C ASP A 137 3.60 10.27 -10.24
N GLY A 138 4.01 9.57 -11.31
CA GLY A 138 5.38 9.55 -11.80
C GLY A 138 6.28 8.56 -11.06
N TYR A 139 7.58 8.73 -11.23
CA TYR A 139 8.61 7.82 -10.74
C TYR A 139 9.75 8.61 -10.11
N ASN A 140 10.31 8.12 -9.01
CA ASN A 140 11.55 8.66 -8.45
C ASN A 140 12.53 7.58 -8.01
N ILE A 141 12.03 6.46 -7.49
CA ILE A 141 12.83 5.37 -6.94
C ILE A 141 12.29 4.02 -7.42
N PRO A 142 13.15 3.04 -7.74
CA PRO A 142 12.69 1.69 -8.05
C PRO A 142 12.04 1.07 -6.80
N MET A 143 10.92 0.38 -6.98
CA MET A 143 10.13 -0.18 -5.89
C MET A 143 9.53 -1.53 -6.26
N MET A 144 9.54 -2.48 -5.32
CA MET A 144 8.75 -3.71 -5.42
C MET A 144 7.90 -3.90 -4.17
N PHE A 145 6.68 -4.37 -4.38
CA PHE A 145 5.73 -4.71 -3.32
C PHE A 145 5.37 -6.19 -3.46
N THR A 146 5.66 -6.98 -2.41
CA THR A 146 5.61 -8.44 -2.47
C THR A 146 4.82 -9.01 -1.29
N PRO A 147 3.74 -9.76 -1.52
CA PRO A 147 3.08 -10.51 -0.46
C PRO A 147 3.94 -11.68 0.00
N GLN A 148 3.86 -12.02 1.29
CA GLN A 148 4.49 -13.20 1.89
C GLN A 148 3.41 -14.23 2.20
N GLY A 149 3.44 -15.35 1.47
CA GLY A 149 2.35 -16.33 1.48
C GLY A 149 1.13 -15.82 0.74
N GLY A 150 -0.06 -16.22 1.21
CA GLY A 150 -1.33 -15.89 0.57
C GLY A 150 -1.66 -16.74 -0.65
N THR A 151 -2.89 -16.60 -1.12
CA THR A 151 -3.45 -17.36 -2.25
C THR A 151 -4.28 -16.46 -3.15
N GLY A 152 -4.42 -16.84 -4.42
CA GLY A 152 -5.15 -16.08 -5.43
C GLY A 152 -4.45 -16.11 -6.77
N GLN A 153 -5.20 -15.90 -7.85
CA GLN A 153 -4.67 -16.02 -9.21
C GLN A 153 -3.56 -14.99 -9.50
N ASN A 154 -3.69 -13.78 -8.96
CA ASN A 154 -2.71 -12.69 -9.10
C ASN A 154 -2.06 -12.34 -7.75
N CYS A 155 -1.96 -13.30 -6.81
CA CYS A 155 -1.24 -13.10 -5.56
C CYS A 155 0.28 -13.24 -5.81
N THR A 156 0.90 -12.15 -6.24
CA THR A 156 2.30 -12.12 -6.69
C THR A 156 2.84 -10.69 -6.60
N ASN A 157 4.13 -10.48 -6.85
CA ASN A 157 4.74 -9.17 -6.65
C ASN A 157 4.34 -8.12 -7.70
N THR A 158 4.34 -6.85 -7.32
CA THR A 158 4.08 -5.70 -8.21
C THR A 158 5.19 -4.69 -8.05
N GLY A 159 5.48 -3.90 -9.08
CA GLY A 159 6.60 -2.96 -8.99
C GLY A 159 7.30 -2.63 -10.29
N CYS A 160 8.37 -1.86 -10.08
CA CYS A 160 9.22 -1.27 -11.08
C CYS A 160 10.68 -1.45 -10.63
N ARG A 161 11.40 -2.35 -11.31
CA ARG A 161 12.83 -2.61 -11.06
C ARG A 161 13.74 -1.73 -11.89
N ALA A 162 13.25 -1.26 -13.05
CA ALA A 162 14.01 -0.44 -13.96
C ALA A 162 14.29 0.93 -13.34
N ASP A 163 15.46 1.49 -13.61
CA ASP A 163 15.71 2.90 -13.32
C ASP A 163 15.17 3.78 -14.45
N LEU A 164 14.02 4.40 -14.21
CA LEU A 164 13.37 5.27 -15.17
C LEU A 164 13.95 6.69 -15.19
N ASN A 165 14.80 7.09 -14.23
CA ASN A 165 15.31 8.46 -14.15
C ASN A 165 16.21 8.80 -15.35
N ASP A 166 17.03 7.85 -15.79
CA ASP A 166 17.91 8.01 -16.95
C ASP A 166 17.12 7.99 -18.27
N ALA A 167 16.19 7.05 -18.40
CA ALA A 167 15.34 6.86 -19.58
C ALA A 167 14.18 7.88 -19.68
N CYS A 168 14.02 8.74 -18.67
CA CYS A 168 12.94 9.71 -18.63
C CYS A 168 13.02 10.70 -19.81
N PRO A 169 11.92 10.90 -20.57
CA PRO A 169 11.84 11.96 -21.58
C PRO A 169 12.19 13.33 -21.01
N SER A 170 12.82 14.18 -21.81
CA SER A 170 13.31 15.49 -21.39
C SER A 170 12.22 16.36 -20.75
N GLU A 171 11.03 16.34 -21.32
CA GLU A 171 9.85 17.10 -20.93
C GLU A 171 9.20 16.59 -19.63
N LEU A 172 9.57 15.39 -19.18
CA LEU A 172 9.11 14.79 -17.92
C LEU A 172 10.21 14.78 -16.85
N LYS A 173 11.45 15.06 -17.21
CA LYS A 173 12.62 14.89 -16.34
C LYS A 173 12.67 15.95 -15.25
N VAL A 174 12.88 15.50 -14.01
CA VAL A 174 13.24 16.37 -12.87
C VAL A 174 14.74 16.29 -12.66
N THR A 175 15.44 17.41 -12.72
CA THR A 175 16.89 17.48 -12.49
C THR A 175 17.21 17.71 -11.02
N GLY A 176 18.31 17.12 -10.55
CA GLY A 176 18.84 17.40 -9.21
C GLY A 176 19.31 18.85 -9.05
N VAL A 177 19.61 19.24 -7.80
CA VAL A 177 20.07 20.59 -7.42
C VAL A 177 21.32 21.07 -8.17
N ASP A 178 22.17 20.15 -8.62
CA ASP A 178 23.40 20.46 -9.36
C ASP A 178 23.20 20.58 -10.88
N GLY A 179 21.95 20.48 -11.37
CA GLY A 179 21.60 20.60 -12.80
C GLY A 179 22.08 19.44 -13.68
N GLY A 180 22.53 18.33 -13.07
CA GLY A 180 23.08 17.17 -13.74
C GLY A 180 22.05 16.08 -14.08
N ALA A 181 22.19 14.91 -13.46
CA ALA A 181 21.35 13.74 -13.74
C ALA A 181 19.88 13.95 -13.36
N GLY A 182 18.99 13.23 -14.07
CA GLY A 182 17.59 13.14 -13.69
C GLY A 182 17.46 12.43 -12.35
N VAL A 183 16.71 12.99 -11.42
CA VAL A 183 16.46 12.42 -10.08
C VAL A 183 15.04 11.88 -9.93
N ALA A 184 14.15 12.25 -10.85
CA ALA A 184 12.80 11.73 -10.95
C ALA A 184 12.24 11.94 -12.36
N CYS A 185 11.12 11.26 -12.65
CA CYS A 185 10.36 11.37 -13.89
C CYS A 185 8.89 11.65 -13.59
N ARG A 186 8.40 12.81 -14.04
CA ARG A 186 6.99 13.21 -13.95
C ARG A 186 6.14 12.26 -14.79
N SER A 187 4.92 11.94 -14.36
CA SER A 187 3.93 11.41 -15.28
C SER A 187 3.45 12.51 -16.22
N ALA A 188 2.79 12.14 -17.32
CA ALA A 188 2.20 13.12 -18.23
C ALA A 188 1.10 13.97 -17.55
N CYS A 189 0.33 13.38 -16.63
CA CYS A 189 -0.66 14.14 -15.87
C CYS A 189 0.02 15.22 -15.03
N GLU A 190 1.07 14.86 -14.30
CA GLU A 190 1.79 15.82 -13.47
C GLU A 190 2.39 16.95 -14.34
N ALA A 191 3.05 16.60 -15.44
CA ALA A 191 3.78 17.55 -16.28
C ALA A 191 2.86 18.50 -17.06
N PHE A 192 1.77 17.99 -17.64
CA PHE A 192 0.95 18.74 -18.60
C PHE A 192 -0.40 19.17 -18.03
N ARG A 193 -0.91 18.49 -16.99
CA ARG A 193 -2.22 18.77 -16.36
C ARG A 193 -3.40 18.71 -17.34
N GLU A 194 -3.24 17.98 -18.45
CA GLU A 194 -4.29 17.86 -19.46
C GLU A 194 -5.26 16.71 -19.13
N PRO A 195 -6.58 16.88 -19.36
CA PRO A 195 -7.59 15.91 -18.97
C PRO A 195 -7.36 14.48 -19.47
N GLN A 196 -6.81 14.32 -20.68
CA GLN A 196 -6.54 13.01 -21.26
C GLN A 196 -5.37 12.27 -20.60
N TYR A 197 -4.46 12.99 -19.94
CA TYR A 197 -3.37 12.35 -19.18
C TYR A 197 -3.79 12.12 -17.73
N CYS A 198 -4.62 13.01 -17.17
CA CYS A 198 -5.11 12.92 -15.81
C CYS A 198 -6.40 12.10 -15.65
N CYS A 199 -6.95 11.60 -16.76
CA CYS A 199 -8.22 10.88 -16.78
C CYS A 199 -9.35 11.64 -16.06
N SER A 200 -9.52 12.92 -16.41
CA SER A 200 -10.51 13.81 -15.80
C SER A 200 -11.47 14.39 -16.84
N GLY A 201 -12.58 14.98 -16.38
CA GLY A 201 -13.59 15.58 -17.26
C GLY A 201 -14.11 14.59 -18.30
N ALA A 202 -13.95 14.92 -19.59
CA ALA A 202 -14.37 14.06 -20.71
C ALA A 202 -13.63 12.72 -20.80
N TYR A 203 -12.51 12.57 -20.07
CA TYR A 203 -11.68 11.37 -19.99
C TYR A 203 -11.84 10.66 -18.64
N GLY A 204 -12.87 10.99 -17.86
CA GLY A 204 -13.11 10.46 -16.52
C GLY A 204 -13.62 9.01 -16.44
N THR A 205 -13.46 8.22 -17.50
CA THR A 205 -13.86 6.80 -17.50
C THR A 205 -12.81 5.93 -18.19
N PRO A 206 -12.72 4.62 -17.86
CA PRO A 206 -11.83 3.69 -18.56
C PRO A 206 -12.10 3.60 -20.08
N ASP A 207 -13.33 3.89 -20.50
CA ASP A 207 -13.72 3.88 -21.91
C ASP A 207 -13.21 5.12 -22.66
N THR A 208 -12.97 6.23 -21.97
CA THR A 208 -12.60 7.51 -22.57
C THR A 208 -11.13 7.87 -22.34
N CYS A 209 -10.54 7.56 -21.18
CA CYS A 209 -9.10 7.69 -20.98
C CYS A 209 -8.37 6.47 -21.54
N LYS A 210 -7.45 6.68 -22.48
CA LYS A 210 -6.65 5.62 -23.09
C LYS A 210 -5.18 5.78 -22.74
N PRO A 211 -4.39 4.69 -22.80
CA PRO A 211 -2.94 4.81 -22.72
C PRO A 211 -2.42 5.85 -23.71
N SER A 212 -1.51 6.68 -23.24
CA SER A 212 -0.76 7.63 -24.06
C SER A 212 0.64 7.09 -24.38
N SER A 213 1.32 7.72 -25.35
CA SER A 213 2.74 7.45 -25.61
C SER A 213 3.61 7.61 -24.35
N TYR A 214 3.26 8.54 -23.46
CA TYR A 214 3.98 8.72 -22.20
C TYR A 214 3.72 7.57 -21.24
N SER A 215 2.47 7.19 -20.96
CA SER A 215 2.19 6.06 -20.05
C SER A 215 2.78 4.75 -20.57
N GLU A 216 2.83 4.56 -21.90
CA GLU A 216 3.47 3.39 -22.50
C GLU A 216 4.98 3.30 -22.19
N ILE A 217 5.69 4.43 -22.01
CA ILE A 217 7.11 4.41 -21.58
C ILE A 217 7.23 3.79 -20.19
N PHE A 218 6.42 4.24 -19.24
CA PHE A 218 6.38 3.68 -17.87
C PHE A 218 5.97 2.20 -17.91
N LYS A 219 4.96 1.86 -18.72
CA LYS A 219 4.44 0.50 -18.81
C LYS A 219 5.44 -0.48 -19.39
N ASN A 220 6.16 -0.08 -20.44
CA ASN A 220 7.16 -0.92 -21.09
C ASN A 220 8.34 -1.22 -20.17
N ALA A 221 8.77 -0.24 -19.37
CA ALA A 221 9.81 -0.44 -18.37
C ALA A 221 9.32 -1.27 -17.17
N CYS A 222 8.07 -1.04 -16.75
CA CYS A 222 7.50 -1.56 -15.52
C CYS A 222 6.11 -2.18 -15.76
N PRO A 223 6.04 -3.35 -16.43
CA PRO A 223 4.79 -3.94 -16.89
C PRO A 223 3.84 -4.35 -15.76
N ARG A 224 4.36 -4.50 -14.54
CA ARG A 224 3.62 -4.91 -13.34
C ARG A 224 3.30 -3.74 -12.42
N ALA A 225 3.38 -2.50 -12.90
CA ALA A 225 2.99 -1.29 -12.18
C ALA A 225 1.92 -0.54 -12.98
N TYR A 226 1.08 0.25 -12.28
CA TYR A 226 0.18 1.19 -12.96
C TYR A 226 1.00 2.26 -13.67
N SER A 227 0.67 2.48 -14.94
CA SER A 227 1.30 3.51 -15.78
C SER A 227 0.43 4.74 -16.01
N TYR A 228 -0.88 4.61 -15.76
CA TYR A 228 -1.91 5.66 -15.80
C TYR A 228 -3.14 5.19 -15.01
N ALA A 229 -4.11 6.08 -14.77
CA ALA A 229 -5.19 5.86 -13.79
C ALA A 229 -6.09 4.64 -14.04
N TYR A 230 -6.27 4.19 -15.29
CA TYR A 230 -7.13 3.04 -15.63
C TYR A 230 -6.35 1.83 -16.19
N ASP A 231 -5.14 1.61 -15.69
CA ASP A 231 -4.29 0.45 -16.04
C ASP A 231 -4.62 -0.82 -15.24
N ASP A 232 -5.88 -1.03 -14.86
CA ASP A 232 -6.28 -2.09 -13.91
C ASP A 232 -5.93 -3.50 -14.42
N LYS A 233 -6.13 -3.75 -15.72
CA LYS A 233 -6.06 -5.09 -16.33
C LYS A 233 -4.74 -5.83 -16.08
N SER A 234 -3.66 -5.11 -15.86
CA SER A 234 -2.33 -5.68 -15.69
C SER A 234 -1.60 -5.20 -14.43
N SER A 235 -2.23 -4.33 -13.65
CA SER A 235 -1.59 -3.62 -12.54
C SER A 235 -2.31 -3.77 -11.21
N THR A 236 -3.57 -4.25 -11.18
CA THR A 236 -4.24 -4.60 -9.93
C THR A 236 -3.86 -6.01 -9.50
N PHE A 237 -3.31 -6.16 -8.31
CA PHE A 237 -3.00 -7.46 -7.71
C PHE A 237 -3.92 -7.72 -6.53
N THR A 238 -4.34 -8.97 -6.38
CA THR A 238 -5.22 -9.39 -5.30
C THR A 238 -4.68 -10.61 -4.60
N CYS A 239 -4.89 -10.68 -3.29
CA CYS A 239 -4.50 -11.85 -2.52
C CYS A 239 -5.42 -12.08 -1.32
N ALA A 240 -5.65 -13.35 -0.99
CA ALA A 240 -6.30 -13.78 0.24
C ALA A 240 -5.25 -14.34 1.22
N SER A 241 -5.49 -14.16 2.52
CA SER A 241 -4.73 -14.83 3.59
C SER A 241 -3.22 -14.56 3.54
N VAL A 242 -2.82 -13.31 3.28
CA VAL A 242 -1.41 -12.90 3.29
C VAL A 242 -0.89 -12.81 4.73
N ASN A 243 0.31 -13.33 4.99
CA ASN A 243 0.90 -13.28 6.33
C ASN A 243 1.50 -11.90 6.61
N SER A 244 2.19 -11.34 5.63
CA SER A 244 2.82 -10.03 5.69
C SER A 244 3.17 -9.55 4.28
N TYR A 245 3.54 -8.29 4.15
CA TYR A 245 4.03 -7.73 2.90
C TYR A 245 5.44 -7.18 3.06
N THR A 246 6.18 -7.13 1.96
CA THR A 246 7.49 -6.49 1.88
C THR A 246 7.48 -5.42 0.79
N ILE A 247 7.87 -4.20 1.15
CA ILE A 247 8.10 -3.07 0.25
C ILE A 247 9.61 -2.87 0.18
N THR A 248 10.20 -3.02 -1.00
CA THR A 248 11.64 -2.92 -1.20
C THR A 248 11.96 -1.76 -2.14
N PHE A 249 12.71 -0.78 -1.64
CA PHE A 249 13.35 0.25 -2.48
C PHE A 249 14.62 -0.32 -3.12
N CYS A 250 14.86 0.00 -4.39
CA CYS A 250 15.98 -0.52 -5.19
C CYS A 250 16.12 -2.06 -5.11
N PRO A 251 15.06 -2.81 -5.47
CA PRO A 251 15.09 -4.26 -5.48
C PRO A 251 16.20 -4.78 -6.42
N SER A 252 16.97 -5.77 -5.96
CA SER A 252 18.05 -6.36 -6.77
C SER A 252 17.50 -6.87 -8.11
N PRO A 253 18.27 -6.83 -9.21
CA PRO A 253 17.87 -7.47 -10.46
C PRO A 253 17.51 -8.94 -10.21
N THR A 254 16.59 -9.49 -11.00
CA THR A 254 16.24 -10.91 -10.90
C THR A 254 17.45 -11.74 -11.34
N THR A 255 18.41 -12.01 -10.46
CA THR A 255 19.28 -13.17 -10.63
C THR A 255 18.34 -14.37 -10.52
N SER A 256 18.05 -15.03 -11.64
CA SER A 256 17.45 -16.36 -11.61
C SER A 256 18.16 -17.13 -10.52
N GLN A 257 17.45 -17.48 -9.45
CA GLN A 257 17.96 -18.40 -8.46
C GLN A 257 18.06 -19.77 -9.14
N LYS A 258 19.10 -19.95 -9.96
CA LYS A 258 19.64 -21.26 -10.24
C LYS A 258 20.43 -21.61 -8.99
N ALA A 259 19.71 -22.13 -7.99
CA ALA A 259 20.32 -22.86 -6.91
C ALA A 259 21.25 -23.90 -7.54
N SER A 260 22.52 -23.80 -7.20
CA SER A 260 23.56 -24.76 -7.54
C SER A 260 23.14 -26.14 -7.03
N GLN A 261 22.58 -26.95 -7.92
CA GLN A 261 22.59 -28.40 -7.78
C GLN A 261 23.63 -29.00 -8.74
N PRO A 262 24.33 -30.07 -8.34
CA PRO A 262 25.33 -30.72 -9.17
C PRO A 262 24.69 -31.28 -10.45
N GLN A 263 25.36 -31.06 -11.58
CA GLN A 263 25.01 -31.68 -12.85
C GLN A 263 25.09 -33.20 -12.75
N GLU A 264 23.98 -33.86 -13.05
CA GLU A 264 23.97 -35.20 -13.63
C GLU A 264 23.08 -35.13 -14.88
N GLY A 265 23.66 -35.51 -16.02
CA GLY A 265 23.13 -35.19 -17.35
C GLY A 265 22.13 -36.19 -17.90
N GLN A 266 21.27 -35.71 -18.80
CA GLN A 266 20.74 -36.50 -19.91
C GLN A 266 20.12 -35.59 -21.00
N ASN A 267 20.52 -35.84 -22.24
CA ASN A 267 19.98 -35.27 -23.49
C ASN A 267 18.58 -35.85 -23.79
N THR A 268 17.66 -35.05 -24.37
CA THR A 268 17.17 -35.16 -25.78
C THR A 268 15.93 -34.28 -26.09
N GLU A 269 16.01 -33.58 -27.23
CA GLU A 269 15.00 -33.31 -28.30
C GLU A 269 13.68 -32.53 -28.11
N ASN A 270 13.61 -31.41 -28.86
CA ASN A 270 12.54 -30.85 -29.71
C ASN A 270 11.05 -31.05 -29.41
N ALA A 271 10.30 -29.93 -29.25
CA ALA A 271 9.10 -29.59 -30.04
C ALA A 271 8.58 -28.15 -29.77
N ASN A 272 8.05 -27.52 -30.82
CA ASN A 272 7.54 -26.13 -30.93
C ASN A 272 6.10 -25.97 -30.37
N PRO A 273 5.58 -24.73 -30.15
CA PRO A 273 4.42 -24.44 -29.30
C PRO A 273 3.09 -24.25 -30.07
N SER A 274 1.97 -24.26 -29.35
CA SER A 274 0.69 -23.67 -29.79
C SER A 274 -0.25 -23.36 -28.61
N PRO A 275 -1.24 -22.45 -28.81
CA PRO A 275 -1.68 -21.50 -27.79
C PRO A 275 -3.00 -21.88 -27.13
N HIS A 276 -3.18 -21.51 -25.86
CA HIS A 276 -4.49 -21.55 -25.21
C HIS A 276 -4.92 -20.16 -24.74
N SER A 277 -6.04 -19.74 -25.34
CA SER A 277 -6.89 -18.61 -25.01
C SER A 277 -7.41 -18.68 -23.56
N ALA A 278 -7.33 -17.56 -22.83
CA ALA A 278 -8.06 -17.38 -21.58
C ALA A 278 -9.02 -16.19 -21.73
N GLY A 279 -10.31 -16.49 -21.63
CA GLY A 279 -11.41 -15.54 -21.68
C GLY A 279 -11.52 -14.72 -20.40
N ALA A 280 -12.06 -13.52 -20.58
CA ALA A 280 -12.26 -12.49 -19.57
C ALA A 280 -13.38 -12.86 -18.57
N GLY A 281 -13.11 -12.59 -17.29
CA GLY A 281 -14.11 -12.44 -16.24
C GLY A 281 -13.85 -11.13 -15.51
N SER A 282 -14.60 -10.09 -15.87
CA SER A 282 -14.51 -8.74 -15.33
C SER A 282 -15.29 -8.65 -14.01
N GLY A 283 -14.58 -8.64 -12.88
CA GLY A 283 -15.10 -8.20 -11.60
C GLY A 283 -14.52 -6.82 -11.29
N THR A 284 -15.30 -5.76 -11.48
CA THR A 284 -14.88 -4.37 -11.22
C THR A 284 -14.93 -4.06 -9.73
N GLY A 285 -13.86 -4.41 -9.00
CA GLY A 285 -13.48 -3.72 -7.79
C GLY A 285 -12.52 -2.60 -8.16
N THR A 286 -13.04 -1.47 -8.62
CA THR A 286 -12.22 -0.31 -8.98
C THR A 286 -11.71 0.33 -7.69
N MET A 287 -10.40 0.27 -7.48
CA MET A 287 -9.74 1.15 -6.51
C MET A 287 -9.87 2.57 -7.06
N ILE A 288 -10.54 3.47 -6.33
CA ILE A 288 -10.59 4.88 -6.71
C ILE A 288 -9.19 5.44 -6.44
N TYR A 289 -8.49 5.80 -7.51
CA TYR A 289 -7.26 6.57 -7.44
C TYR A 289 -7.58 7.95 -6.83
N GLU A 290 -7.28 8.14 -5.54
CA GLU A 290 -7.28 9.45 -4.89
C GLU A 290 -5.91 10.14 -5.15
N GLY A 291 -5.75 10.63 -6.38
CA GLY A 291 -4.71 11.60 -6.71
C GLY A 291 -4.98 12.93 -5.99
N ALA A 292 -3.95 13.49 -5.37
CA ALA A 292 -4.03 14.79 -4.71
C ALA A 292 -4.06 15.90 -5.76
N LEU A 293 -5.26 16.34 -6.15
CA LEU A 293 -5.48 17.66 -6.74
C LEU A 293 -6.23 18.50 -5.71
N ASP A 294 -5.53 19.48 -5.13
CA ASP A 294 -6.13 20.53 -4.32
C ASP A 294 -6.98 21.44 -5.22
N GLU A 295 -8.30 21.26 -5.21
CA GLU A 295 -9.25 22.30 -5.60
C GLU A 295 -10.13 22.67 -4.40
N GLU A 296 -9.93 23.88 -3.90
CA GLU A 296 -10.81 24.53 -2.91
C GLU A 296 -12.23 24.66 -3.46
N ILE A 297 -13.23 24.06 -2.80
CA ILE A 297 -14.64 24.46 -2.96
C ILE A 297 -15.30 24.62 -1.58
N ASN A 298 -15.67 25.86 -1.27
CA ASN A 298 -16.53 26.26 -0.17
C ASN A 298 -17.98 25.78 -0.37
N GLY A 299 -18.45 24.92 0.55
CA GLY A 299 -19.73 25.06 1.25
C GLY A 299 -21.05 24.56 0.63
N SER A 300 -21.59 23.43 1.13
CA SER A 300 -22.90 23.37 1.83
C SER A 300 -23.26 21.97 2.33
N PRO A 301 -24.16 21.84 3.34
CA PRO A 301 -24.16 20.71 4.27
C PRO A 301 -25.02 19.54 3.76
N SER A 302 -24.43 18.35 3.69
CA SER A 302 -25.16 17.11 3.49
C SER A 302 -25.35 16.36 4.81
N THR A 303 -26.60 16.03 5.07
CA THR A 303 -27.17 15.31 6.20
C THR A 303 -26.55 13.93 6.40
N ARG A 304 -26.09 13.67 7.63
CA ARG A 304 -25.64 12.34 8.11
C ARG A 304 -26.82 11.38 8.25
N PRO A 305 -26.74 10.14 7.75
CA PRO A 305 -27.45 9.03 8.37
C PRO A 305 -26.53 8.40 9.43
N HIS A 306 -26.92 8.51 10.70
CA HIS A 306 -26.35 7.72 11.79
C HIS A 306 -26.77 6.25 11.59
N VAL A 307 -25.86 5.40 11.14
CA VAL A 307 -25.99 3.94 11.31
C VAL A 307 -25.29 3.57 12.61
N LEU A 308 -26.05 3.64 13.72
CA LEU A 308 -25.66 3.08 15.00
C LEU A 308 -25.81 1.56 14.91
N GLY A 309 -24.70 0.86 14.69
CA GLY A 309 -24.60 -0.59 14.83
C GLY A 309 -24.91 -1.02 16.26
N PHE A 310 -26.10 -1.59 16.46
CA PHE A 310 -26.51 -2.25 17.70
C PHE A 310 -25.78 -3.59 17.85
N GLN A 311 -24.57 -3.58 18.40
CA GLN A 311 -23.93 -4.79 18.95
C GLN A 311 -23.19 -4.44 20.26
N GLY A 312 -23.97 -4.17 21.31
CA GLY A 312 -23.41 -3.86 22.64
C GLY A 312 -24.38 -4.03 23.82
N LEU A 313 -25.62 -4.47 23.60
CA LEU A 313 -26.64 -4.55 24.65
C LEU A 313 -26.96 -5.98 25.13
N ALA A 314 -26.57 -7.02 24.39
CA ALA A 314 -26.78 -8.40 24.82
C ALA A 314 -25.81 -8.84 25.94
N GLY A 315 -24.59 -8.29 25.97
CA GLY A 315 -23.58 -8.66 26.99
C GLY A 315 -23.83 -8.08 28.39
N LEU A 316 -24.40 -6.87 28.48
CA LEU A 316 -24.64 -6.18 29.75
C LEU A 316 -25.82 -6.76 30.54
N ILE A 317 -26.84 -7.27 29.85
CA ILE A 317 -28.02 -7.90 30.49
C ILE A 317 -27.64 -9.27 31.09
N SER A 318 -26.77 -10.03 30.44
CA SER A 318 -26.31 -11.33 30.95
C SER A 318 -25.42 -11.20 32.20
N VAL A 319 -24.58 -10.17 32.28
CA VAL A 319 -23.71 -9.94 33.45
C VAL A 319 -24.52 -9.47 34.67
N THR A 320 -25.51 -8.61 34.46
CA THR A 320 -26.37 -8.11 35.56
C THR A 320 -27.30 -9.19 36.12
N LEU A 321 -27.83 -10.10 35.28
CA LEU A 321 -28.61 -11.25 35.74
C LEU A 321 -27.75 -12.30 36.47
N ALA A 322 -26.49 -12.51 36.05
CA ALA A 322 -25.57 -13.41 36.74
C ALA A 322 -25.16 -12.87 38.12
N ILE A 323 -24.92 -11.57 38.24
CA ILE A 323 -24.62 -10.91 39.53
C ILE A 323 -25.84 -10.96 40.47
N TRP A 324 -27.06 -10.78 39.94
CA TRP A 324 -28.29 -10.87 40.74
C TRP A 324 -28.56 -12.29 41.27
N GLN A 325 -28.29 -13.33 40.49
CA GLN A 325 -28.45 -14.72 40.93
C GLN A 325 -27.38 -15.14 41.96
N LEU A 326 -26.19 -14.54 41.93
CA LEU A 326 -25.12 -14.81 42.90
C LEU A 326 -25.35 -14.17 44.28
N TRP A 327 -26.21 -13.15 44.38
CA TRP A 327 -26.54 -12.45 45.64
C TRP A 327 -27.77 -13.01 46.37
N LYS A 328 -28.51 -13.94 45.76
CA LYS A 328 -29.68 -14.60 46.38
C LYS A 328 -29.45 -15.35 47.70
N PRO A 329 -28.24 -15.86 48.06
CA PRO A 329 -28.07 -16.55 49.34
C PRO A 329 -27.64 -15.63 50.49
N PHE A 330 -27.57 -14.31 50.30
CA PHE A 330 -27.16 -13.33 51.31
C PHE A 330 -28.27 -12.35 51.73
N PHE A 331 -29.51 -12.57 51.28
CA PHE A 331 -30.73 -11.91 51.75
C PHE A 331 -31.83 -12.93 52.02
#